data_AF-A0A960DPZ2-F1
#
_entry.id   AF-A0A960DPZ2-F1
#
_cell.length_a   1.000
_cell.length_b   1.000
_cell.length_c   1.000
_cell.angle_alpha   90.00
_cell.angle_beta   90.00
_cell.angle_gamma   90.00
#
_symmetry.space_group_name_H-M   'P 1'
#
loop_
_entity.id
_entity.type
_entity.pdbx_description
1 polymer ?
#
loop_
_entity_poly.entity_id
_entity_poly.type
_entity_poly.pdbx_seq_one_letter_code
_entity_poly.pdbx_strand_id
1 'polypeptide(L)'
;LPYVTGAYVHAALIGANMEPDVSGDALGETPYASAIFLHRHSYDGNGASKPTSGCVSLSQTNLVNVLRAMRPGVMFAIGQTDWLLANT
;
A
#
# COMPACT_ATOMS: atom_id res chain seq x y z
N LEU A 1 11.69 18.73 -16.92
CA LEU A 1 11.01 18.37 -15.65
C LEU A 1 11.70 17.11 -15.13
N PRO A 2 12.38 17.16 -13.98
CA PRO A 2 13.22 16.06 -13.51
C PRO A 2 12.36 14.81 -13.22
N TYR A 3 12.94 13.69 -13.59
CA TYR A 3 12.32 12.41 -13.94
C TYR A 3 11.96 11.60 -12.68
N VAL A 4 10.72 11.74 -12.18
CA VAL A 4 10.17 10.79 -11.18
C VAL A 4 9.40 9.71 -11.94
N THR A 5 10.12 8.69 -12.41
CA THR A 5 9.52 7.47 -12.96
C THR A 5 9.87 6.31 -12.03
N GLY A 6 8.89 5.64 -11.41
CA GLY A 6 9.21 4.34 -10.79
C GLY A 6 8.37 3.86 -9.61
N ALA A 7 7.73 4.76 -8.83
CA ALA A 7 7.11 4.33 -7.57
C ALA A 7 5.97 3.32 -7.77
N TYR A 8 5.16 3.53 -8.81
CA TYR A 8 3.99 2.70 -9.15
C TYR A 8 4.23 1.74 -10.31
N VAL A 9 5.48 1.54 -10.76
CA VAL A 9 5.77 0.60 -11.87
C VAL A 9 5.50 -0.85 -11.45
N HIS A 10 5.54 -1.12 -10.14
CA HIS A 10 5.05 -2.35 -9.55
C HIS A 10 4.19 -1.97 -8.35
N ALA A 11 2.87 -2.10 -8.47
CA ALA A 11 1.96 -1.82 -7.37
C ALA A 11 0.86 -2.87 -7.30
N ALA A 12 0.39 -3.15 -6.09
CA ALA A 12 -0.81 -3.94 -5.84
C ALA A 12 -1.74 -3.15 -4.92
N LEU A 13 -3.04 -3.22 -5.16
CA LEU A 13 -4.03 -2.67 -4.25
C LEU A 13 -4.17 -3.62 -3.04
N ILE A 14 -4.01 -3.09 -1.83
CA ILE A 14 -4.14 -3.86 -0.58
C ILE A 14 -5.54 -3.71 0.02
N GLY A 15 -6.19 -2.54 -0.10
CA GLY A 15 -7.52 -2.28 0.43
C GLY A 15 -8.26 -1.22 -0.38
N ALA A 16 -9.59 -1.33 -0.49
CA ALA A 16 -10.38 -0.61 -1.49
C ALA A 16 -11.55 0.22 -0.91
N ASN A 17 -11.50 1.52 -1.23
CA ASN A 17 -12.60 2.44 -1.47
C ASN A 17 -12.44 2.91 -2.94
N MET A 18 -12.60 1.99 -3.90
CA MET A 18 -12.19 2.17 -5.31
C MET A 18 -13.36 2.25 -6.30
N GLU A 19 -14.59 2.09 -5.82
CA GLU A 19 -15.77 2.35 -6.64
C GLU A 19 -15.91 3.87 -6.83
N PRO A 20 -16.41 4.35 -7.99
CA PRO A 20 -16.50 5.79 -8.30
C PRO A 20 -17.30 6.60 -7.26
N ASP A 21 -18.14 5.94 -6.46
CA ASP A 21 -19.00 6.55 -5.44
C ASP A 21 -18.79 5.98 -4.01
N VAL A 22 -17.72 5.21 -3.77
CA VAL A 22 -17.38 4.70 -2.43
C VAL A 22 -16.13 5.41 -1.94
N SER A 23 -16.33 6.55 -1.27
CA SER A 23 -15.27 7.27 -0.53
C SER A 23 -14.91 6.56 0.80
N GLY A 24 -15.67 5.52 1.16
CA GLY A 24 -15.83 5.10 2.54
C GLY A 24 -16.66 6.08 3.36
N ASP A 25 -17.42 6.95 2.68
CA ASP A 25 -18.14 8.10 3.25
C ASP A 25 -19.59 8.26 2.73
N ALA A 26 -20.43 7.22 2.76
CA ALA A 26 -21.88 7.43 2.67
C ALA A 26 -22.32 8.55 3.66
N LEU A 27 -23.42 9.26 3.39
CA LEU A 27 -23.81 10.46 4.15
C LEU A 27 -23.96 10.14 5.67
N GLY A 28 -22.91 10.39 6.47
CA GLY A 28 -22.78 10.00 7.89
C GLY A 28 -21.52 9.16 8.26
N GLU A 29 -20.70 8.74 7.30
CA GLU A 29 -19.49 7.94 7.51
C GLU A 29 -18.23 8.83 7.67
N THR A 30 -17.22 8.32 8.39
CA THR A 30 -15.96 9.03 8.65
C THR A 30 -14.86 8.54 7.69
N PRO A 31 -14.10 9.42 7.03
CA PRO A 31 -13.13 9.01 6.02
C PRO A 31 -11.89 8.44 6.68
N TYR A 32 -11.69 7.12 6.56
CA TYR A 32 -10.55 6.46 7.20
C TYR A 32 -9.50 5.87 6.24
N ALA A 33 -9.81 5.59 4.97
CA ALA A 33 -8.78 5.10 4.05
C ALA A 33 -9.16 5.23 2.56
N SER A 34 -8.65 6.26 1.89
CA SER A 34 -8.44 6.22 0.45
C SER A 34 -7.48 5.06 0.11
N ALA A 35 -7.76 4.31 -0.96
CA ALA A 35 -7.02 3.16 -1.47
C ALA A 35 -5.57 2.99 -0.93
N ILE A 36 -5.33 1.91 -0.17
CA ILE A 36 -3.99 1.54 0.31
C ILE A 36 -3.30 0.71 -0.76
N PHE A 37 -2.15 1.19 -1.24
CA PHE A 37 -1.32 0.48 -2.21
C PHE A 37 -0.09 -0.13 -1.56
N LEU A 38 0.31 -1.31 -2.06
CA LEU A 38 1.67 -1.82 -1.98
C LEU A 38 2.45 -1.25 -3.15
N HIS A 39 3.54 -0.54 -2.92
CA HIS A 39 4.34 0.01 -4.01
C HIS A 39 5.84 0.11 -3.65
N ARG A 40 6.67 0.56 -4.60
CA ARG A 40 8.10 0.78 -4.34
C ARG A 40 8.29 2.06 -3.55
N HIS A 41 9.25 2.09 -2.60
CA HIS A 41 9.68 3.33 -1.95
C HIS A 41 9.88 4.48 -2.96
N SER A 42 9.37 5.65 -2.60
CA SER A 42 9.82 6.90 -3.20
C SER A 42 11.04 7.37 -2.42
N TYR A 43 12.07 7.83 -3.12
CA TYR A 43 13.31 8.28 -2.49
C TYR A 43 13.45 9.80 -2.63
N ASP A 44 14.09 10.43 -1.65
CA ASP A 44 14.52 11.83 -1.76
C ASP A 44 15.84 11.96 -2.54
N GLY A 45 16.35 13.19 -2.67
CA GLY A 45 17.60 13.47 -3.38
C GLY A 45 18.84 12.86 -2.73
N ASN A 46 18.76 12.43 -1.47
CA ASN A 46 19.84 11.77 -0.74
C ASN A 46 19.71 10.23 -0.78
N GLY A 47 18.70 9.70 -1.48
CA GLY A 47 18.43 8.27 -1.55
C GLY A 47 17.74 7.69 -0.32
N ALA A 48 17.24 8.52 0.59
CA ALA A 48 16.46 8.05 1.74
C ALA A 48 15.00 7.81 1.33
N SER A 49 14.37 6.77 1.89
CA SER A 49 12.95 6.49 1.65
C SER A 49 12.09 7.60 2.27
N LYS A 50 11.12 8.09 1.51
CA LYS A 50 10.10 9.02 1.99
C LYS A 50 9.00 8.27 2.75
N PRO A 51 8.41 8.88 3.80
CA PRO A 51 7.21 8.34 4.43
C PRO A 51 6.03 8.33 3.45
N THR A 52 5.09 7.40 3.64
CA THR A 52 3.84 7.35 2.90
C THR A 52 2.71 8.00 3.70
N SER A 53 1.63 8.38 3.02
CA SER A 53 0.39 8.86 3.66
C SER A 53 -0.59 7.72 3.96
N GLY A 54 -0.08 6.50 4.21
CA GLY A 54 -0.90 5.31 4.51
C GLY A 54 -0.65 4.09 3.62
N CYS A 55 0.05 4.25 2.50
CA CYS A 55 0.47 3.12 1.66
C CYS A 55 1.56 2.27 2.32
N VAL A 56 1.66 1.01 1.91
CA VAL A 56 2.79 0.14 2.27
C VAL A 56 3.84 0.28 1.17
N SER A 57 5.05 0.72 1.51
CA SER A 57 6.14 0.81 0.53
C SER A 57 7.31 -0.09 0.89
N LEU A 58 7.92 -0.72 -0.11
CA LEU A 58 9.04 -1.66 0.04
C LEU A 58 10.21 -1.30 -0.90
N SER A 59 11.39 -1.85 -0.61
CA SER A 59 12.50 -1.87 -1.55
C SER A 59 12.12 -2.67 -2.81
N GLN A 60 12.74 -2.37 -3.95
CA GLN A 60 12.43 -3.05 -5.21
C GLN A 60 12.53 -4.58 -5.08
N THR A 61 13.58 -5.09 -4.45
CA THR A 61 13.80 -6.53 -4.26
C THR A 61 12.68 -7.14 -3.41
N ASN A 62 12.32 -6.51 -2.29
CA ASN A 62 11.26 -7.02 -1.41
C ASN A 62 9.89 -6.98 -2.09
N LEU A 63 9.60 -5.90 -2.82
CA LEU A 63 8.37 -5.75 -3.58
C LEU A 63 8.21 -6.86 -4.63
N VAL A 64 9.26 -7.12 -5.42
CA VAL A 64 9.24 -8.21 -6.41
C VAL A 64 9.06 -9.56 -5.74
N ASN A 65 9.71 -9.80 -4.59
CA ASN A 65 9.55 -11.05 -3.85
C ASN A 65 8.11 -11.25 -3.35
N VAL A 66 7.50 -10.22 -2.76
CA VAL A 66 6.10 -10.27 -2.30
C VAL A 66 5.14 -10.51 -3.48
N LEU A 67 5.29 -9.75 -4.56
CA LEU A 67 4.43 -9.90 -5.75
C LEU A 67 4.57 -11.29 -6.40
N ARG A 68 5.77 -11.88 -6.39
CA ARG A 68 6.00 -13.25 -6.85
C ARG A 68 5.47 -14.32 -5.90
N ALA A 69 5.37 -14.02 -4.61
CA ALA A 69 4.85 -14.93 -3.60
C ALA A 69 3.30 -14.92 -3.53
N MET A 70 2.66 -13.88 -4.05
CA MET A 70 1.20 -13.82 -4.14
C MET A 70 0.64 -15.02 -4.93
N ARG A 71 -0.32 -15.70 -4.32
CA ARG A 71 -1.09 -16.82 -4.89
C ARG A 71 -2.57 -16.57 -4.60
N PRO A 72 -3.51 -17.18 -5.37
CA PRO A 72 -4.91 -17.14 -5.01
C PRO A 72 -5.12 -17.56 -3.55
N GLY A 73 -5.86 -16.76 -2.78
CA GLY A 73 -6.14 -17.00 -1.35
C GLY A 73 -5.17 -16.35 -0.37
N VAL A 74 -4.06 -15.74 -0.82
CA VAL A 74 -3.19 -14.93 0.05
C VAL A 74 -3.81 -13.55 0.24
N MET A 75 -3.88 -13.09 1.50
CA MET A 75 -4.38 -11.76 1.85
C MET A 75 -3.30 -10.95 2.59
N PHE A 76 -3.34 -9.64 2.41
CA PHE A 76 -2.58 -8.71 3.25
C PHE A 76 -3.38 -8.42 4.52
N ALA A 77 -2.77 -8.66 5.68
CA ALA A 77 -3.33 -8.26 6.97
C ALA A 77 -2.64 -6.97 7.45
N ILE A 78 -3.43 -5.95 7.76
CA ILE A 78 -2.95 -4.68 8.33
C ILE A 78 -3.71 -4.46 9.63
N GLY A 79 -3.00 -4.28 10.73
CA GLY A 79 -3.58 -4.09 12.06
C GLY A 79 -2.52 -3.81 13.11
N GLN A 80 -2.94 -3.67 14.36
CA GLN A 80 -2.02 -3.56 15.49
C GLN A 80 -1.24 -4.88 15.67
N THR A 81 0.01 -4.78 16.14
CA THR A 81 0.94 -5.92 16.24
C THR A 81 0.38 -7.07 17.08
N ASP A 82 -0.27 -6.76 18.19
CA ASP A 82 -0.92 -7.72 19.08
C ASP A 82 -2.07 -8.47 18.39
N TRP A 83 -2.92 -7.77 17.64
CA TRP A 83 -3.96 -8.39 16.83
C TRP A 83 -3.38 -9.29 15.75
N LEU A 84 -2.33 -8.85 15.06
CA LEU A 84 -1.68 -9.63 14.01
C LEU A 84 -1.07 -10.93 14.58
N LEU A 85 -0.35 -10.87 15.69
CA LEU A 85 0.26 -12.04 16.33
C LEU A 85 -0.77 -13.04 16.87
N ALA A 86 -1.95 -12.58 17.25
CA ALA A 86 -3.04 -13.45 17.70
C ALA A 86 -3.78 -14.16 16.55
N ASN A 87 -3.61 -13.73 15.29
CA ASN A 87 -4.35 -14.19 14.12
C ASN A 87 -3.44 -14.68 12.97
N THR A 88 -2.16 -14.93 13.23
CA THR A 88 -1.20 -15.54 12.27
C THR A 88 -1.24 -17.06 12.26
#